data_AF-A0A356Z658-F1
#
_entry.id   AF-A0A356Z658-F1
#
_cell.length_a   1.000
_cell.length_b   1.000
_cell.length_c   1.000
_cell.angle_alpha   90.00
_cell.angle_beta   90.00
_cell.angle_gamma   90.00
#
_symmetry.space_group_name_H-M   'P 1'
#
loop_
_entity.id
_entity.type
_entity.pdbx_description
1 polymer ?
#
loop_
_entity_poly.entity_id
_entity_poly.type
_entity_poly.pdbx_seq_one_letter_code
_entity_poly.pdbx_strand_id
1 'polypeptide(L)'
;NPDEEPGPLEEIRRQLSDRFDMLCYMGRPDSVDILSDILRDNSYYFKTHVHKDKCDAAVDAAQNDAYRQDIIKWAAHYQSADLPDFLRNFIARLYVRHNLESIRAIEAMQQGAVLYSVIKNHDKVMINDVTRMIPLVLKHRVDGDTLIKMVNDVDARGTKEGILSFKNRKNKKDDDDPEYFQNNARPLKDMSR
;
A
#
# COMPACT_ATOMS: atom_id res chain seq x y z
N ASN A 1 -24.30 23.55 2.22
CA ASN A 1 -24.08 24.72 1.33
C ASN A 1 -22.60 25.04 1.25
N PRO A 2 -22.11 25.71 0.19
CA PRO A 2 -20.71 26.16 0.13
C PRO A 2 -20.37 27.28 1.15
N ASP A 3 -21.37 27.86 1.82
CA ASP A 3 -21.21 28.90 2.86
C ASP A 3 -21.53 28.41 4.30
N GLU A 4 -21.72 27.11 4.51
CA GLU A 4 -21.84 26.59 5.88
C GLU A 4 -20.45 26.17 6.34
N GLU A 5 -19.95 26.82 7.41
CA GLU A 5 -18.83 26.29 8.19
C GLU A 5 -19.08 24.81 8.48
N PRO A 6 -18.06 23.95 8.35
CA PRO A 6 -18.22 22.51 8.30
C PRO A 6 -19.00 22.05 9.53
N GLY A 7 -20.27 21.72 9.32
CA GLY A 7 -21.16 21.39 10.41
C GLY A 7 -20.72 20.09 11.10
N PRO A 8 -21.33 19.75 12.26
CA PRO A 8 -21.03 18.54 13.03
C PRO A 8 -21.06 17.23 12.22
N LEU A 9 -21.77 17.22 11.09
CA LEU A 9 -21.91 16.07 10.20
C LEU A 9 -20.64 15.77 9.38
N GLU A 10 -19.84 16.77 9.03
CA GLU A 10 -18.59 16.54 8.30
C GLU A 10 -17.55 15.86 9.19
N GLU A 11 -17.49 16.25 10.46
CA GLU A 11 -16.61 15.61 11.44
C GLU A 11 -17.02 14.15 11.68
N ILE A 12 -18.33 13.88 11.81
CA ILE A 12 -18.84 12.51 11.91
C ILE A 12 -18.49 11.70 10.67
N ARG A 13 -18.65 12.28 9.46
CA ARG A 13 -18.26 11.61 8.21
C ARG A 13 -16.76 11.31 8.18
N ARG A 14 -15.91 12.27 8.58
CA ARG A 14 -14.46 12.08 8.66
C ARG A 14 -14.08 10.98 9.64
N GLN A 15 -14.68 10.99 10.84
CA GLN A 15 -14.43 9.97 11.87
C GLN A 15 -14.87 8.57 11.42
N LEU A 16 -16.02 8.45 10.76
CA LEU A 16 -16.50 7.18 10.20
C LEU A 16 -15.59 6.72 9.06
N SER A 17 -15.21 7.64 8.17
CA SER A 17 -14.29 7.36 7.06
C SER A 17 -12.95 6.83 7.55
N ASP A 18 -12.41 7.41 8.62
CA ASP A 18 -11.16 6.97 9.25
C ASP A 18 -11.24 5.55 9.86
N ARG A 19 -12.44 4.98 10.05
CA ARG A 19 -12.62 3.60 10.54
C ARG A 19 -12.63 2.56 9.43
N PHE A 20 -12.72 2.96 8.17
CA PHE A 20 -12.64 2.05 7.05
C PHE A 20 -11.18 1.95 6.59
N ASP A 21 -10.64 0.73 6.57
CA ASP A 21 -9.22 0.54 6.22
C ASP A 21 -8.98 0.82 4.74
N MET A 22 -9.88 0.36 3.88
CA MET A 22 -9.70 0.37 2.42
C MET A 22 -10.94 0.88 1.70
N LEU A 23 -10.71 1.67 0.64
CA LEU A 23 -11.74 2.14 -0.27
C LEU A 23 -11.54 1.54 -1.67
N CYS A 24 -12.55 0.85 -2.18
CA CYS A 24 -12.62 0.44 -3.57
C CYS A 24 -13.53 1.42 -4.34
N TYR A 25 -12.97 2.07 -5.37
CA TYR A 25 -13.76 2.93 -6.23
C TYR A 25 -14.32 2.12 -7.40
N MET A 26 -15.63 1.92 -7.40
CA MET A 26 -16.34 1.34 -8.54
C MET A 26 -16.77 2.48 -9.47
N GLY A 27 -16.25 2.47 -10.70
CA GLY A 27 -16.69 3.39 -11.74
C GLY A 27 -18.03 3.00 -12.35
N ARG A 28 -18.67 3.95 -13.04
CA ARG A 28 -19.79 3.63 -13.93
C ARG A 28 -19.22 2.84 -15.14
N PRO A 29 -19.88 1.77 -15.61
CA PRO A 29 -19.50 1.14 -16.86
C PRO A 29 -19.73 2.12 -18.02
N ASP A 30 -18.66 2.40 -18.78
CA ASP A 30 -18.68 3.34 -19.89
C ASP A 30 -18.95 2.68 -21.26
N SER A 31 -18.97 1.33 -21.30
CA SER A 31 -19.24 0.56 -22.52
C SER A 31 -20.71 0.18 -22.64
N VAL A 32 -21.28 0.45 -23.82
CA VAL A 32 -22.64 0.05 -24.18
C VAL A 32 -22.78 -1.47 -24.22
N ASP A 33 -21.74 -2.19 -24.62
CA ASP A 33 -21.77 -3.66 -24.70
C ASP A 33 -21.90 -4.27 -23.30
N ILE A 34 -21.08 -3.82 -22.34
CA ILE A 34 -21.14 -4.25 -20.93
C ILE A 34 -22.53 -3.94 -20.35
N LEU A 35 -23.09 -2.77 -20.65
CA LEU A 35 -24.44 -2.41 -20.22
C LEU A 35 -25.49 -3.32 -20.86
N SER A 36 -25.34 -3.67 -22.14
CA SER A 36 -26.26 -4.58 -22.83
C SER A 36 -26.21 -5.99 -22.27
N ASP A 37 -25.02 -6.47 -21.90
CA ASP A 37 -24.82 -7.77 -21.25
C ASP A 37 -25.43 -7.76 -19.84
N ILE A 38 -25.17 -6.73 -19.03
CA ILE A 38 -25.79 -6.58 -17.70
C ILE A 38 -27.32 -6.56 -17.80
N LEU A 39 -27.88 -5.85 -18.78
CA LEU A 39 -29.33 -5.79 -18.99
C LEU A 39 -29.89 -7.11 -19.50
N ARG A 40 -29.15 -7.82 -20.35
CA ARG A 40 -29.50 -9.16 -20.83
C ARG A 40 -29.53 -10.15 -19.68
N ASP A 41 -28.51 -10.16 -18.82
CA ASP A 41 -28.42 -11.02 -17.64
C ASP A 41 -29.53 -10.71 -16.62
N ASN A 42 -29.92 -9.44 -16.50
CA ASN A 42 -30.99 -9.02 -15.60
C ASN A 42 -32.40 -9.31 -16.16
N SER A 43 -32.52 -9.58 -17.47
CA SER A 43 -33.80 -9.81 -18.13
C SER A 43 -34.55 -11.02 -17.55
N TYR A 44 -35.87 -10.91 -17.44
CA TYR A 44 -36.72 -11.96 -16.90
C TYR A 44 -36.62 -13.27 -17.71
N TYR A 45 -36.43 -13.15 -19.03
CA TYR A 45 -36.22 -14.28 -19.94
C TYR A 45 -34.93 -15.04 -19.63
N PHE A 46 -33.82 -14.33 -19.41
CA PHE A 46 -32.55 -14.94 -19.05
C PHE A 46 -32.61 -15.59 -17.66
N LYS A 47 -33.18 -14.90 -16.66
CA LYS A 47 -33.37 -15.45 -15.31
C LYS A 47 -34.24 -16.70 -15.30
N THR A 48 -35.34 -16.73 -16.05
CA THR A 48 -36.25 -17.89 -16.06
C THR A 48 -35.75 -19.07 -16.90
N HIS A 49 -34.91 -18.85 -17.92
CA HIS A 49 -34.30 -19.93 -18.70
C HIS A 49 -33.02 -20.48 -18.07
N VAL A 50 -32.14 -19.63 -17.54
CA VAL A 50 -30.93 -20.08 -16.82
C VAL A 50 -31.27 -20.77 -15.48
N HIS A 51 -32.33 -20.35 -14.78
CA HIS A 51 -32.80 -21.11 -13.60
C HIS A 51 -33.43 -22.47 -13.94
N LYS A 52 -33.79 -22.72 -15.20
CA LYS A 52 -34.37 -24.00 -15.66
C LYS A 52 -33.26 -24.95 -16.15
N ASP A 53 -32.19 -24.42 -16.73
CA ASP A 53 -30.97 -25.14 -17.10
C ASP A 53 -30.01 -25.25 -15.90
N LYS A 54 -30.46 -25.88 -14.80
CA LYS A 54 -29.66 -26.23 -13.62
C LYS A 54 -28.60 -27.32 -13.90
N CYS A 55 -27.81 -27.15 -14.94
CA CYS A 55 -26.48 -27.75 -15.05
C CYS A 55 -25.39 -26.80 -14.54
N ASP A 56 -25.63 -25.48 -14.55
CA ASP A 56 -24.64 -24.47 -14.12
C ASP A 56 -24.61 -24.21 -12.60
N ALA A 57 -25.68 -24.53 -11.86
CA ALA A 57 -25.67 -24.39 -10.39
C ALA A 57 -24.61 -25.28 -9.70
N ALA A 58 -24.26 -26.42 -10.33
CA ALA A 58 -23.19 -27.29 -9.86
C ALA A 58 -21.79 -26.76 -10.22
N VAL A 59 -21.66 -26.09 -11.37
CA VAL A 59 -20.41 -25.44 -11.82
C VAL A 59 -20.12 -24.20 -10.97
N ASP A 60 -21.15 -23.37 -10.72
CA ASP A 60 -21.08 -22.24 -9.80
C ASP A 60 -20.81 -22.71 -8.37
N ALA A 61 -21.42 -23.80 -7.91
CA ALA A 61 -21.12 -24.37 -6.59
C ALA A 61 -19.67 -24.86 -6.51
N ALA A 62 -19.16 -25.55 -7.54
CA ALA A 62 -17.79 -26.03 -7.60
C ALA A 62 -16.77 -24.88 -7.65
N GLN A 63 -17.06 -23.81 -8.40
CA GLN A 63 -16.21 -22.63 -8.46
C GLN A 63 -16.24 -21.85 -7.13
N ASN A 64 -17.41 -21.74 -6.50
CA ASN A 64 -17.55 -21.18 -5.15
C ASN A 64 -16.79 -22.02 -4.11
N ASP A 65 -16.80 -23.34 -4.23
CA ASP A 65 -16.03 -24.24 -3.36
C ASP A 65 -14.53 -24.09 -3.56
N ALA A 66 -14.06 -23.89 -4.79
CA ALA A 66 -12.66 -23.57 -5.06
C ALA A 66 -12.25 -22.25 -4.39
N TYR A 67 -13.06 -21.19 -4.51
CA TYR A 67 -12.79 -19.92 -3.83
C TYR A 67 -12.79 -20.06 -2.30
N ARG A 68 -13.70 -20.86 -1.73
CA ARG A 68 -13.69 -21.15 -0.28
C ARG A 68 -12.41 -21.83 0.15
N GLN A 69 -11.95 -22.81 -0.61
CA GLN A 69 -10.69 -23.50 -0.32
C GLN A 69 -9.50 -22.55 -0.40
N ASP A 70 -9.47 -21.65 -1.38
CA ASP A 70 -8.39 -20.67 -1.51
C ASP A 70 -8.39 -19.66 -0.36
N ILE A 71 -9.57 -19.20 0.09
CA ILE A 71 -9.68 -18.34 1.29
C ILE A 71 -9.14 -19.06 2.53
N ILE A 72 -9.43 -20.35 2.71
CA ILE A 72 -8.91 -21.13 3.84
C ILE A 72 -7.38 -21.25 3.76
N LYS A 73 -6.82 -21.50 2.58
CA LYS A 73 -5.36 -21.52 2.38
C LYS A 73 -4.74 -20.17 2.72
N TRP A 74 -5.31 -19.08 2.21
CA TRP A 74 -4.83 -17.73 2.50
C TRP A 74 -4.90 -17.39 3.98
N ALA A 75 -5.96 -17.80 4.69
CA ALA A 75 -6.07 -17.60 6.13
C ALA A 75 -4.95 -18.32 6.89
N ALA A 76 -4.60 -19.54 6.50
CA ALA A 76 -3.48 -20.28 7.08
C ALA A 76 -2.13 -19.60 6.81
N HIS A 77 -1.91 -19.11 5.58
CA HIS A 77 -0.69 -18.36 5.22
C HIS A 77 -0.61 -17.00 5.92
N TYR A 78 -1.74 -16.33 6.13
CA TYR A 78 -1.78 -15.04 6.83
C TYR A 78 -1.32 -15.16 8.29
N GLN A 79 -1.60 -16.28 8.96
CA GLN A 79 -1.18 -16.50 10.34
C GLN A 79 0.34 -16.57 10.51
N SER A 80 1.06 -17.01 9.48
CA SER A 80 2.53 -17.11 9.49
C SER A 80 3.23 -15.95 8.80
N ALA A 81 2.50 -15.14 8.05
CA ALA A 81 3.03 -13.99 7.34
C ALA A 81 3.26 -12.81 8.30
N ASP A 82 4.50 -12.35 8.39
CA ASP A 82 4.85 -11.13 9.11
C ASP A 82 5.45 -10.08 8.17
N LEU A 83 5.26 -8.80 8.51
CA LEU A 83 5.83 -7.68 7.80
C LEU A 83 7.29 -7.45 8.25
N PRO A 84 8.28 -7.52 7.34
CA PRO A 84 9.67 -7.22 7.66
C PRO A 84 9.86 -5.84 8.28
N ASP A 85 10.80 -5.72 9.23
CA ASP A 85 11.09 -4.47 9.95
C ASP A 85 11.48 -3.30 9.03
N PHE A 86 12.14 -3.59 7.90
CA PHE A 86 12.46 -2.57 6.91
C PHE A 86 11.19 -1.89 6.34
N LEU A 87 10.12 -2.66 6.08
CA LEU A 87 8.86 -2.13 5.59
C LEU A 87 8.10 -1.38 6.69
N ARG A 88 8.15 -1.86 7.93
CA ARG A 88 7.61 -1.11 9.09
C ARG A 88 8.24 0.27 9.20
N ASN A 89 9.57 0.34 9.08
CA ASN A 89 10.32 1.60 9.08
C ASN A 89 9.98 2.49 7.87
N PHE A 90 9.73 1.89 6.70
CA PHE A 90 9.30 2.62 5.51
C PHE A 90 7.93 3.28 5.70
N ILE A 91 6.96 2.54 6.23
CA ILE A 91 5.62 3.04 6.54
C ILE A 91 5.67 4.13 7.62
N ALA A 92 6.47 3.93 8.67
CA ALA A 92 6.67 4.95 9.72
C ALA A 92 7.27 6.25 9.18
N ARG A 93 8.19 6.17 8.21
CA ARG A 93 8.73 7.38 7.54
C ARG A 93 7.69 8.08 6.68
N LEU A 94 6.79 7.34 6.03
CA LEU A 94 5.68 7.93 5.26
C LEU A 94 4.74 8.72 6.20
N TYR A 95 4.43 8.15 7.37
CA TYR A 95 3.63 8.82 8.39
C TYR A 95 4.21 10.17 8.81
N VAL A 96 5.49 10.21 9.18
CA VAL A 96 6.15 11.44 9.64
C VAL A 96 6.30 12.47 8.51
N ARG A 97 6.63 12.03 7.28
CA ARG A 97 6.85 12.97 6.17
C ARG A 97 5.57 13.64 5.70
N HIS A 98 4.48 12.88 5.57
CA HIS A 98 3.22 13.38 5.03
C HIS A 98 2.27 13.89 6.12
N ASN A 99 2.71 13.87 7.38
CA ASN A 99 1.95 14.31 8.55
C ASN A 99 0.55 13.69 8.58
N LEU A 100 0.47 12.36 8.43
CA LEU A 100 -0.80 11.66 8.44
C LEU A 100 -1.45 11.80 9.82
N GLU A 101 -2.71 12.25 9.86
CA GLU A 101 -3.41 12.50 11.12
C GLU A 101 -3.67 11.21 11.92
N SER A 102 -3.95 10.11 11.23
CA SER A 102 -4.41 8.85 11.84
C SER A 102 -3.39 7.73 11.73
N ILE A 103 -3.03 7.15 12.87
CA ILE A 103 -2.21 5.94 12.96
C ILE A 103 -2.93 4.73 12.32
N ARG A 104 -4.27 4.75 12.21
CA ARG A 104 -4.99 3.70 11.48
C ARG A 104 -4.57 3.61 10.02
N ALA A 105 -4.17 4.72 9.40
CA ALA A 105 -3.70 4.69 8.02
C ALA A 105 -2.48 3.79 7.85
N ILE A 106 -1.53 3.81 8.79
CA ILE A 106 -0.34 2.96 8.73
C ILE A 106 -0.64 1.51 9.08
N GLU A 107 -1.54 1.27 10.02
CA GLU A 107 -1.99 -0.07 10.38
C GLU A 107 -2.72 -0.74 9.21
N ALA A 108 -3.64 -0.02 8.56
CA ALA A 108 -4.34 -0.49 7.37
C ALA A 108 -3.39 -0.74 6.20
N MET A 109 -2.36 0.12 6.00
CA MET A 109 -1.31 -0.14 5.00
C MET A 109 -0.50 -1.41 5.31
N GLN A 110 -0.16 -1.64 6.59
CA GLN A 110 0.53 -2.85 7.02
C GLN A 110 -0.32 -4.10 6.78
N GLN A 111 -1.56 -4.13 7.28
CA GLN A 111 -2.46 -5.27 7.14
C GLN A 111 -2.78 -5.54 5.66
N GLY A 112 -3.04 -4.48 4.89
CA GLY A 112 -3.28 -4.56 3.46
C GLY A 112 -2.09 -5.13 2.69
N ALA A 113 -0.86 -4.75 3.03
CA ALA A 113 0.34 -5.25 2.35
C ALA A 113 0.58 -6.74 2.64
N VAL A 114 0.37 -7.17 3.88
CA VAL A 114 0.45 -8.60 4.25
C VAL A 114 -0.62 -9.39 3.50
N LEU A 115 -1.87 -8.91 3.49
CA LEU A 115 -2.97 -9.56 2.77
C LEU A 115 -2.70 -9.64 1.26
N TYR A 116 -2.17 -8.57 0.66
CA TYR A 116 -1.84 -8.54 -0.75
C TYR A 116 -0.75 -9.55 -1.12
N SER A 117 0.28 -9.67 -0.28
CA SER A 117 1.33 -10.69 -0.41
C SER A 117 0.75 -12.11 -0.38
N VAL A 118 -0.18 -12.38 0.54
CA VAL A 118 -0.83 -13.69 0.68
C VAL A 118 -1.70 -14.01 -0.54
N ILE A 119 -2.52 -13.07 -1.01
CA ILE A 119 -3.36 -13.27 -2.21
C ILE A 119 -2.51 -13.54 -3.45
N LYS A 120 -1.33 -12.92 -3.55
CA LYS A 120 -0.37 -13.12 -4.64
C LYS A 120 0.56 -14.31 -4.45
N ASN A 121 0.46 -15.03 -3.33
CA ASN A 121 1.36 -16.14 -2.95
C ASN A 121 2.85 -15.74 -2.98
N HIS A 122 3.18 -14.52 -2.55
CA HIS A 122 4.58 -14.14 -2.33
C HIS A 122 5.06 -14.69 -0.98
N ASP A 123 6.26 -15.28 -0.96
CA ASP A 123 6.91 -15.78 0.27
C ASP A 123 7.27 -14.65 1.26
N LYS A 124 7.48 -13.43 0.75
CA LYS A 124 7.84 -12.24 1.53
C LYS A 124 7.14 -11.01 0.98
N VAL A 125 6.67 -10.15 1.88
CA VAL A 125 6.05 -8.86 1.53
C VAL A 125 7.08 -7.96 0.85
N MET A 126 6.71 -7.41 -0.30
CA MET A 126 7.57 -6.50 -1.09
C MET A 126 7.14 -5.04 -0.96
N ILE A 127 8.02 -4.11 -1.32
CA ILE A 127 7.71 -2.66 -1.35
C ILE A 127 6.60 -2.37 -2.38
N ASN A 128 6.56 -3.12 -3.49
CA ASN A 128 5.54 -2.99 -4.52
C ASN A 128 4.14 -3.28 -3.97
N ASP A 129 4.02 -4.20 -3.01
CA ASP A 129 2.76 -4.56 -2.37
C ASP A 129 2.25 -3.36 -1.56
N VAL A 130 3.13 -2.75 -0.74
CA VAL A 130 2.81 -1.51 0.01
C VAL A 130 2.41 -0.37 -0.93
N THR A 131 3.13 -0.20 -2.05
CA THR A 131 2.86 0.88 -3.02
C THR A 131 1.48 0.77 -3.63
N ARG A 132 1.01 -0.45 -3.93
CA ARG A 132 -0.35 -0.71 -4.41
C ARG A 132 -1.41 -0.44 -3.34
N MET A 133 -1.07 -0.58 -2.06
CA MET A 133 -2.00 -0.34 -0.95
C MET A 133 -2.22 1.14 -0.65
N ILE A 134 -1.22 1.99 -0.86
CA ILE A 134 -1.28 3.44 -0.59
C ILE A 134 -2.55 4.11 -1.14
N PRO A 135 -2.90 4.00 -2.45
CA PRO A 135 -4.08 4.65 -2.98
C PRO A 135 -5.40 4.05 -2.47
N LEU A 136 -5.40 2.79 -2.04
CA LEU A 136 -6.60 2.13 -1.50
C LEU A 136 -6.89 2.57 -0.05
N VAL A 137 -5.84 2.84 0.74
CA VAL A 137 -5.96 3.17 2.16
C VAL A 137 -6.07 4.68 2.41
N LEU A 138 -5.36 5.50 1.63
CA LEU A 138 -5.23 6.93 1.92
C LEU A 138 -6.23 7.83 1.20
N LYS A 139 -6.88 7.35 0.14
CA LYS A 139 -7.75 8.19 -0.71
C LYS A 139 -8.91 8.85 0.04
N HIS A 140 -9.40 8.23 1.10
CA HIS A 140 -10.48 8.79 1.95
C HIS A 140 -9.98 9.47 3.23
N ARG A 141 -8.67 9.48 3.48
CA ARG A 141 -8.04 10.02 4.70
C ARG A 141 -7.19 11.26 4.43
N VAL A 142 -6.80 11.46 3.18
CA VAL A 142 -5.77 12.40 2.76
C VAL A 142 -6.26 13.14 1.52
N ASP A 143 -5.95 14.43 1.43
CA ASP A 143 -6.28 15.24 0.26
C ASP A 143 -5.65 14.66 -1.02
N GLY A 144 -6.33 14.86 -2.16
CA GLY A 144 -5.85 14.34 -3.45
C GLY A 144 -4.44 14.79 -3.81
N ASP A 145 -4.07 16.04 -3.47
CA ASP A 145 -2.76 16.60 -3.76
C ASP A 145 -1.63 15.97 -2.94
N THR A 146 -1.88 15.71 -1.66
CA THR A 146 -0.92 15.05 -0.76
C THR A 146 -0.79 13.57 -1.09
N LEU A 147 -1.88 12.92 -1.55
CA LEU A 147 -1.84 11.57 -2.09
C LEU A 147 -0.98 11.47 -3.35
N ILE A 148 -1.17 12.36 -4.33
CA ILE A 148 -0.38 12.37 -5.57
C ILE A 148 1.11 12.57 -5.26
N LYS A 149 1.44 13.50 -4.34
CA LYS A 149 2.82 13.69 -3.88
C LYS A 149 3.39 12.42 -3.24
N MET A 150 2.61 11.72 -2.42
CA MET A 150 3.05 10.48 -1.78
C MET A 150 3.28 9.35 -2.80
N VAL A 151 2.36 9.17 -3.75
CA VAL A 151 2.51 8.14 -4.80
C VAL A 151 3.75 8.41 -5.65
N ASN A 152 3.94 9.65 -6.09
CA ASN A 152 5.13 10.06 -6.84
C ASN A 152 6.42 9.88 -6.05
N ASP A 153 6.41 10.21 -4.75
CA ASP A 153 7.57 10.03 -3.86
C ASP A 153 7.93 8.54 -3.68
N VAL A 154 6.92 7.67 -3.59
CA VAL A 154 7.10 6.22 -3.44
C VAL A 154 7.62 5.61 -4.73
N ASP A 155 7.06 6.01 -5.88
CA ASP A 155 7.52 5.57 -7.19
C ASP A 155 8.95 6.04 -7.48
N ALA A 156 9.29 7.29 -7.15
CA ALA A 156 10.65 7.81 -7.29
C ALA A 156 11.66 7.10 -6.36
N ARG A 157 11.20 6.56 -5.23
CA ARG A 157 12.02 5.79 -4.26
C ARG A 157 12.17 4.33 -4.66
N GLY A 158 11.16 3.71 -5.27
CA GLY A 158 11.28 2.38 -5.86
C GLY A 158 12.47 2.27 -6.83
N THR A 159 12.75 3.36 -7.54
CA THR A 159 13.88 3.45 -8.48
C THR A 159 15.22 3.81 -7.82
N LYS A 160 15.21 4.48 -6.66
CA LYS A 160 16.44 5.00 -5.98
C LYS A 160 16.94 4.12 -4.82
N GLU A 161 16.10 3.30 -4.20
CA GLU A 161 16.49 2.44 -3.06
C GLU A 161 16.86 1.01 -3.48
N GLY A 162 16.85 0.69 -4.78
CA GLY A 162 17.18 -0.65 -5.28
C GLY A 162 18.63 -1.09 -5.07
N ILE A 163 19.59 -0.16 -4.93
CA ILE A 163 21.03 -0.48 -4.90
C ILE A 163 21.76 0.63 -4.11
N LEU A 164 22.30 0.34 -2.90
CA LEU A 164 23.36 1.12 -2.20
C LEU A 164 23.01 2.37 -1.34
N SER A 165 22.21 2.28 -0.28
CA SER A 165 22.28 3.31 0.80
C SER A 165 22.48 2.78 2.24
N PHE A 166 22.76 1.50 2.44
CA PHE A 166 23.04 0.93 3.76
C PHE A 166 24.54 0.85 4.11
N LYS A 167 25.32 1.90 3.83
CA LYS A 167 26.69 2.00 4.37
C LYS A 167 27.00 3.40 4.89
N ASN A 168 27.40 3.41 6.16
CA ASN A 168 28.02 4.48 6.95
C ASN A 168 27.11 5.55 7.57
N ARG A 169 26.43 5.16 8.65
CA ARG A 169 26.51 5.92 9.91
C ARG A 169 27.13 5.04 10.99
N LYS A 170 28.47 4.98 11.00
CA LYS A 170 29.22 4.49 12.15
C LYS A 170 29.36 5.64 13.14
N ASN A 171 28.86 5.38 14.36
CA ASN A 171 29.10 6.01 15.64
C ASN A 171 30.14 7.14 15.66
N LYS A 172 29.66 8.35 15.96
CA LYS A 172 30.49 9.39 16.56
C LYS A 172 30.50 9.11 18.06
N LYS A 173 31.60 8.56 18.57
CA LYS A 173 31.93 8.59 20.00
C LYS A 173 32.73 9.86 20.22
N ASP A 174 32.30 10.64 21.20
CA ASP A 174 33.07 11.73 21.80
C ASP A 174 34.34 11.14 22.44
N ASP A 175 35.48 11.77 22.19
CA ASP A 175 36.65 11.80 23.06
C ASP A 175 37.44 13.08 22.71
N ASP A 176 37.41 14.02 23.66
CA ASP A 176 38.33 15.15 23.78
C ASP A 176 39.73 14.62 24.15
N ASP A 177 40.77 14.96 23.39
CA ASP A 177 42.06 15.50 23.88
C ASP A 177 43.11 15.69 22.75
N PRO A 178 44.16 16.53 22.96
CA PRO A 178 44.60 17.52 21.97
C PRO A 178 45.85 17.16 21.16
N GLU A 179 46.12 18.02 20.17
CA GLU A 179 47.36 18.20 19.40
C GLU A 179 48.63 17.64 20.05
N TYR A 180 49.21 16.56 19.48
CA TYR A 180 50.56 16.17 19.87
C TYR A 180 51.48 15.65 18.74
N PHE A 181 51.10 15.63 17.46
CA PHE A 181 52.08 15.40 16.38
C PHE A 181 51.65 16.04 15.04
N GLN A 182 51.86 17.36 14.89
CA GLN A 182 52.02 17.97 13.56
C GLN A 182 53.51 18.10 13.25
N ASN A 183 54.11 17.05 12.69
CA ASN A 183 55.45 17.12 12.12
C ASN A 183 55.41 16.69 10.65
N ASN A 184 55.40 17.70 9.79
CA ASN A 184 56.09 17.80 8.50
C ASN A 184 56.47 16.49 7.80
N ALA A 185 55.64 16.06 6.87
CA ALA A 185 56.09 15.28 5.72
C ALA A 185 55.54 15.94 4.44
N ARG A 186 56.40 16.72 3.76
CA ARG A 186 56.09 17.24 2.43
C ARG A 186 56.08 16.07 1.43
N PRO A 187 55.11 16.02 0.50
CA PRO A 187 55.04 14.95 -0.50
C PRO A 187 56.22 15.03 -1.49
N LEU A 188 56.77 13.84 -1.79
CA LEU A 188 57.99 13.56 -2.56
C LEU A 188 57.87 13.88 -4.07
N LYS A 189 57.19 14.96 -4.46
CA LYS A 189 56.90 15.30 -5.86
C LYS A 189 57.62 16.56 -6.38
N ASP A 190 58.32 17.30 -5.52
CA ASP A 190 58.99 18.57 -5.86
C ASP A 190 60.53 18.51 -5.86
N MET A 191 61.13 17.33 -6.07
CA MET A 191 62.58 17.23 -6.35
C MET A 191 62.83 16.80 -7.79
N SER A 192 62.83 17.77 -8.70
CA SER A 192 63.40 17.66 -10.05
C SER A 192 64.50 18.71 -10.20
N ARG A 193 65.64 18.24 -10.72
CA ARG A 193 66.93 18.90 -10.96
C ARG A 193 66.91 20.37 -11.36
#